data_AF-A0A257M6T8-F1
#
_entry.id   AF-A0A257M6T8-F1
#
_cell.length_a   1.000
_cell.length_b   1.000
_cell.length_c   1.000
_cell.angle_alpha   90.00
_cell.angle_beta   90.00
_cell.angle_gamma   90.00
#
_symmetry.space_group_name_H-M   'P 1'
#
loop_
_entity.id
_entity.type
_entity.pdbx_description
1 polymer ?
#
loop_
_entity_poly.entity_id
_entity_poly.type
_entity_poly.pdbx_seq_one_letter_code
_entity_poly.pdbx_strand_id
1 'polypeptide(L)'
;MKRLDKAAEAIARSILHCDSMRVISHNDADGITSAGLICSALLRAGIPFQATLCNRLDESVLAGLEGPVVFCDMGSGKPELISRIKGDCFVLDHHRPVGNLSCLHLNPHLFGIDGAFELSAAGTVYSVVRHMGENADLAGLALVGAMGDRQ
;
A
#
# COMPACT_ATOMS: atom_id res chain seq x y z
N MET A 1 -10.63 3.93 13.85
CA MET A 1 -10.26 5.10 13.02
C MET A 1 -9.08 5.91 13.52
N LYS A 2 -9.11 6.64 14.67
CA LYS A 2 -8.00 7.55 15.08
C LYS A 2 -6.61 6.89 15.15
N ARG A 3 -6.52 5.59 15.49
CA ARG A 3 -5.24 4.86 15.54
C ARG A 3 -4.70 4.51 14.15
N LEU A 4 -5.57 4.06 13.24
CA LEU A 4 -5.22 3.76 11.85
C LEU A 4 -4.74 5.04 11.16
N ASP A 5 -5.47 6.14 11.34
CA ASP A 5 -5.12 7.41 10.72
C ASP A 5 -3.75 7.95 11.15
N LYS A 6 -3.41 7.82 12.46
CA LYS A 6 -2.06 8.15 12.96
C LYS A 6 -0.97 7.26 12.37
N ALA A 7 -1.24 5.97 12.19
CA ALA A 7 -0.29 5.06 11.56
C ALA A 7 -0.11 5.41 10.08
N ALA A 8 -1.20 5.72 9.39
CA ALA A 8 -1.19 6.16 8.00
C ALA A 8 -0.40 7.47 7.81
N GLU A 9 -0.59 8.45 8.71
CA GLU A 9 0.19 9.70 8.71
C GLU A 9 1.70 9.43 8.92
N ALA A 10 2.06 8.55 9.84
CA ALA A 10 3.46 8.20 10.08
C ALA A 10 4.09 7.54 8.85
N ILE A 11 3.37 6.63 8.19
CA ILE A 11 3.83 5.97 6.95
C ILE A 11 3.94 6.98 5.80
N ALA A 12 2.96 7.87 5.64
CA ALA A 12 3.00 8.93 4.63
C ALA A 12 4.25 9.81 4.79
N ARG A 13 4.56 10.20 6.04
CA ARG A 13 5.80 10.95 6.34
C ARG A 13 7.03 10.15 5.94
N SER A 14 7.14 8.87 6.29
CA SER A 14 8.29 8.05 5.89
C SER A 14 8.43 7.95 4.36
N ILE A 15 7.33 7.75 3.63
CA ILE A 15 7.35 7.70 2.16
C ILE A 15 7.83 9.04 1.57
N LEU A 16 7.42 10.18 2.13
CA LEU A 16 7.83 11.51 1.66
C LEU A 16 9.33 11.81 1.85
N HIS A 17 10.05 11.03 2.65
CA HIS A 17 11.51 11.16 2.81
C HIS A 17 12.30 10.25 1.84
N CYS A 18 11.63 9.44 1.02
CA CYS A 18 12.28 8.59 0.04
C CYS A 18 12.61 9.35 -1.26
N ASP A 19 13.81 9.14 -1.81
CA ASP A 19 14.25 9.77 -3.06
C ASP A 19 13.61 9.17 -4.32
N SER A 20 13.16 7.92 -4.24
CA SER A 20 12.44 7.21 -5.29
C SER A 20 11.63 6.05 -4.69
N MET A 21 10.72 5.47 -5.47
CA MET A 21 9.87 4.37 -4.98
C MET A 21 9.65 3.27 -6.02
N ARG A 22 9.80 2.01 -5.63
CA ARG A 22 9.19 0.88 -6.34
C ARG A 22 7.76 0.68 -5.83
N VAL A 23 6.81 0.62 -6.75
CA VAL A 23 5.40 0.34 -6.43
C VAL A 23 5.06 -1.04 -6.96
N ILE A 24 4.72 -1.98 -6.09
CA ILE A 24 4.28 -3.31 -6.48
C ILE A 24 2.82 -3.46 -6.06
N SER A 25 1.94 -3.86 -6.97
CA SER A 25 0.53 -4.03 -6.62
C SER A 25 -0.15 -5.16 -7.37
N HIS A 26 -1.30 -5.57 -6.84
CA HIS A 26 -2.11 -6.60 -7.45
C HIS A 26 -2.75 -6.06 -8.74
N ASN A 27 -3.11 -6.95 -9.67
CA ASN A 27 -3.56 -6.56 -11.01
C ASN A 27 -5.09 -6.64 -11.21
N ASP A 28 -5.86 -6.72 -10.13
CA ASP A 28 -7.30 -6.54 -10.17
C ASP A 28 -7.69 -5.06 -9.98
N ALA A 29 -8.98 -4.79 -9.82
CA ALA A 29 -9.49 -3.44 -9.68
C ALA A 29 -8.99 -2.74 -8.40
N ASP A 30 -8.91 -3.43 -7.26
CA ASP A 30 -8.49 -2.84 -5.99
C ASP A 30 -6.97 -2.56 -5.99
N GLY A 31 -6.17 -3.51 -6.48
CA GLY A 31 -4.73 -3.34 -6.66
C GLY A 31 -4.37 -2.27 -7.70
N ILE A 32 -4.99 -2.26 -8.88
CA ILE A 32 -4.74 -1.23 -9.90
C ILE A 32 -5.09 0.17 -9.36
N THR A 33 -6.22 0.27 -8.66
CA THR A 33 -6.65 1.52 -8.02
C THR A 33 -5.65 1.95 -6.95
N SER A 34 -5.22 1.02 -6.09
CA SER A 34 -4.22 1.24 -5.06
C SER A 34 -2.90 1.75 -5.64
N ALA A 35 -2.41 1.14 -6.72
CA ALA A 35 -1.26 1.61 -7.45
C ALA A 35 -1.48 3.02 -8.01
N GLY A 36 -2.65 3.30 -8.61
CA GLY A 36 -3.00 4.61 -9.13
C GLY A 36 -3.00 5.72 -8.06
N LEU A 37 -3.53 5.42 -6.87
CA LEU A 37 -3.54 6.32 -5.72
C LEU A 37 -2.12 6.71 -5.28
N ILE A 38 -1.27 5.72 -4.99
CA ILE A 38 0.08 5.98 -4.50
C ILE A 38 0.96 6.62 -5.58
N CYS A 39 0.86 6.17 -6.84
CA CYS A 39 1.57 6.79 -7.96
C CYS A 39 1.19 8.26 -8.16
N SER A 40 -0.10 8.60 -8.01
CA SER A 40 -0.57 9.99 -8.12
C SER A 40 -0.01 10.86 -7.00
N ALA A 41 0.03 10.33 -5.77
CA ALA A 41 0.59 11.04 -4.62
C ALA A 41 2.11 11.23 -4.74
N LEU A 42 2.84 10.19 -5.16
CA LEU A 42 4.28 10.25 -5.42
C LEU A 42 4.61 11.27 -6.51
N LEU A 43 3.85 11.26 -7.62
CA LEU A 43 4.00 12.23 -8.71
C LEU A 43 3.83 13.67 -8.20
N ARG A 44 2.79 13.93 -7.42
CA ARG A 44 2.51 15.26 -6.84
C ARG A 44 3.59 15.70 -5.84
N ALA A 45 4.17 14.75 -5.11
CA ALA A 45 5.28 14.98 -4.20
C ALA A 45 6.64 15.14 -4.92
N GLY A 46 6.70 14.94 -6.24
CA GLY A 46 7.95 15.01 -7.01
C GLY A 46 8.86 13.79 -6.83
N ILE A 47 8.33 12.67 -6.33
CA ILE A 47 9.09 11.44 -6.07
C ILE A 47 8.99 10.54 -7.31
N PRO A 48 10.10 10.24 -8.01
CA PRO A 48 10.10 9.34 -9.14
C PRO A 48 9.77 7.90 -8.69
N PHE A 49 9.01 7.18 -9.51
CA PHE A 49 8.60 5.82 -9.18
C PHE A 49 8.57 4.89 -10.40
N GLN A 50 8.62 3.59 -10.13
CA GLN A 50 8.36 2.54 -11.09
C GLN A 50 7.31 1.57 -10.53
N ALA A 51 6.15 1.52 -11.20
CA ALA A 51 5.07 0.62 -10.86
C ALA A 51 5.18 -0.73 -11.58
N THR A 52 4.79 -1.81 -10.89
CA THR A 52 4.69 -3.16 -11.45
C THR A 52 3.42 -3.80 -10.91
N LEU A 53 2.52 -4.18 -11.81
CA LEU A 53 1.30 -4.90 -11.46
C LEU A 53 1.54 -6.40 -11.66
N CYS A 54 1.22 -7.21 -10.66
CA CYS A 54 1.39 -8.66 -10.72
C CYS A 54 0.17 -9.40 -10.17
N ASN A 55 -0.03 -10.63 -10.66
CA ASN A 55 -1.12 -11.51 -10.18
C ASN A 55 -0.86 -12.08 -8.79
N ARG A 56 0.38 -12.05 -8.30
CA ARG A 56 0.79 -12.63 -7.03
C ARG A 56 2.16 -12.09 -6.61
N LEU A 57 2.38 -12.07 -5.30
CA LEU A 57 3.71 -11.84 -4.73
C LEU A 57 4.43 -13.18 -4.58
N ASP A 58 5.49 -13.36 -5.36
CA ASP A 58 6.38 -14.53 -5.31
C ASP A 58 7.85 -14.12 -5.49
N GLU A 59 8.76 -15.09 -5.46
CA GLU A 59 10.20 -14.84 -5.56
C GLU A 59 10.62 -14.16 -6.86
N SER A 60 9.86 -14.35 -7.96
CA SER A 60 10.19 -13.73 -9.25
C SER A 60 9.97 -12.22 -9.22
N VAL A 61 8.96 -11.75 -8.48
CA VAL A 61 8.69 -10.32 -8.28
C VAL A 61 9.78 -9.66 -7.42
N LEU A 62 10.33 -10.42 -6.47
CA LEU A 62 11.37 -9.95 -5.55
C LEU A 62 12.78 -10.00 -6.17
N ALA A 63 12.95 -10.67 -7.31
CA ALA A 63 14.26 -10.86 -7.92
C ALA A 63 14.89 -9.51 -8.30
N GLY A 64 15.94 -9.13 -7.56
CA GLY A 64 16.63 -7.84 -7.74
C GLY A 64 15.84 -6.63 -7.22
N LEU A 65 14.77 -6.84 -6.46
CA LEU A 65 14.00 -5.77 -5.83
C LEU A 65 14.70 -5.32 -4.54
N GLU A 66 15.10 -4.05 -4.51
CA GLU A 66 15.61 -3.36 -3.32
C GLU A 66 14.73 -2.14 -3.03
N GLY A 67 14.63 -1.76 -1.76
CA GLY A 67 13.85 -0.62 -1.33
C GLY A 67 14.49 0.74 -1.71
N PRO A 68 13.74 1.85 -1.62
CA PRO A 68 12.39 1.94 -1.07
C PRO A 68 11.31 1.28 -1.94
N VAL A 69 10.46 0.46 -1.31
CA VAL A 69 9.35 -0.24 -1.99
C VAL A 69 8.06 -0.16 -1.20
N VAL A 70 6.95 0.07 -1.89
CA VAL A 70 5.59 -0.05 -1.35
C VAL A 70 4.84 -1.17 -2.07
N PHE A 71 4.33 -2.11 -1.28
CA PHE A 71 3.41 -3.14 -1.71
C PHE A 71 1.98 -2.68 -1.43
N CYS A 72 1.15 -2.73 -2.46
CA CYS A 72 -0.26 -2.34 -2.39
C CYS A 72 -1.12 -3.56 -2.71
N ASP A 73 -2.13 -3.84 -1.88
CA ASP A 73 -3.04 -4.99 -2.07
C ASP A 73 -2.34 -6.36 -2.07
N MET A 74 -1.22 -6.45 -1.36
CA MET A 74 -0.50 -7.70 -1.13
C MET A 74 0.53 -7.54 -0.01
N GLY A 75 1.05 -8.66 0.48
CA GLY A 75 2.20 -8.71 1.39
C GLY A 75 1.84 -9.12 2.82
N SER A 76 0.62 -8.82 3.30
CA SER A 76 0.23 -9.13 4.69
C SER A 76 0.27 -10.62 5.02
N GLY A 77 0.09 -11.47 4.01
CA GLY A 77 0.14 -12.93 4.14
C GLY A 77 1.51 -13.56 3.87
N LYS A 78 2.57 -12.77 3.64
CA LYS A 78 3.88 -13.24 3.13
C LYS A 78 5.09 -12.68 3.91
N PRO A 79 5.13 -12.79 5.26
CA PRO A 79 6.25 -12.26 6.06
C PRO A 79 7.63 -12.79 5.63
N GLU A 80 7.71 -14.04 5.17
CA GLU A 80 8.92 -14.68 4.68
C GLU A 80 9.47 -14.08 3.38
N LEU A 81 8.60 -13.46 2.58
CA LEU A 81 8.99 -12.76 1.35
C LEU A 81 9.33 -11.30 1.64
N ILE A 82 8.48 -10.63 2.42
CA ILE A 82 8.66 -9.21 2.79
C ILE A 82 9.96 -9.00 3.57
N SER A 83 10.32 -9.92 4.48
CA SER A 83 11.57 -9.84 5.26
C SER A 83 12.85 -9.95 4.43
N ARG A 84 12.77 -10.35 3.15
CA ARG A 84 13.93 -10.41 2.24
C ARG A 84 14.24 -9.08 1.58
N ILE A 85 13.30 -8.14 1.59
CA ILE A 85 13.50 -6.80 1.05
C ILE A 85 14.53 -6.08 1.90
N LYS A 86 15.59 -5.61 1.24
CA LYS A 86 16.58 -4.73 1.86
C LYS A 86 16.16 -3.27 1.66
N GLY A 87 16.38 -2.44 2.67
CA GLY A 87 16.00 -1.02 2.65
C GLY A 87 14.56 -0.78 3.09
N ASP A 88 14.06 0.43 2.83
CA ASP A 88 12.71 0.82 3.25
C ASP A 88 11.63 -0.02 2.56
N CYS A 89 10.68 -0.50 3.35
CA CYS A 89 9.61 -1.36 2.88
C CYS A 89 8.29 -0.95 3.55
N PHE A 90 7.25 -0.81 2.74
CA PHE A 90 5.91 -0.42 3.14
C PHE A 90 4.92 -1.45 2.62
N VAL A 91 4.00 -1.92 3.46
CA VAL A 91 2.90 -2.79 3.05
C VAL A 91 1.58 -2.11 3.39
N LEU A 92 0.78 -1.84 2.36
CA LEU A 92 -0.54 -1.22 2.44
C LEU A 92 -1.55 -2.20 1.86
N ASP A 93 -2.25 -2.92 2.74
CA ASP A 93 -2.98 -4.12 2.34
C ASP A 93 -4.13 -4.37 3.30
N HIS A 94 -5.16 -5.08 2.84
CA HIS A 94 -6.37 -5.39 3.58
C HIS A 94 -6.57 -6.88 3.86
N HIS A 95 -5.81 -7.76 3.20
CA HIS A 95 -5.87 -9.19 3.43
C HIS A 95 -5.55 -9.55 4.89
N ARG A 96 -6.13 -10.65 5.39
CA ARG A 96 -5.84 -11.11 6.76
C ARG A 96 -4.32 -11.31 6.96
N PRO A 97 -3.69 -10.61 7.92
CA PRO A 97 -2.27 -10.76 8.17
C PRO A 97 -1.90 -12.17 8.64
N VAL A 98 -0.72 -12.63 8.21
CA VAL A 98 -0.09 -13.86 8.70
C VAL A 98 1.21 -13.47 9.40
N GLY A 99 1.31 -13.79 10.69
CA GLY A 99 2.48 -13.44 11.51
C GLY A 99 2.66 -11.92 11.63
N ASN A 100 3.92 -11.51 11.76
CA ASN A 100 4.32 -10.09 11.83
C ASN A 100 5.21 -9.74 10.66
N LEU A 101 5.04 -8.54 10.10
CA LEU A 101 5.96 -7.98 9.11
C LEU A 101 7.08 -7.20 9.79
N SER A 102 8.29 -7.26 9.23
CA SER A 102 9.47 -6.53 9.72
C SER A 102 9.58 -5.11 9.16
N CYS A 103 8.49 -4.58 8.61
CA CYS A 103 8.45 -3.32 7.88
C CYS A 103 7.27 -2.46 8.35
N LEU A 104 7.15 -1.25 7.80
CA LEU A 104 5.97 -0.43 8.07
C LEU A 104 4.75 -1.05 7.38
N HIS A 105 3.73 -1.38 8.16
CA HIS A 105 2.57 -2.14 7.70
C HIS A 105 1.29 -1.44 8.13
N LEU A 106 0.51 -0.99 7.15
CA LEU A 106 -0.85 -0.54 7.37
C LEU A 106 -1.81 -1.60 6.88
N ASN A 107 -2.57 -2.15 7.81
CA ASN A 107 -3.65 -3.09 7.50
C ASN A 107 -4.81 -2.92 8.48
N PRO A 108 -6.07 -2.78 8.00
CA PRO A 108 -7.25 -2.55 8.81
C PRO A 108 -7.44 -3.58 9.93
N HIS A 109 -7.10 -4.86 9.69
CA HIS A 109 -7.25 -5.91 10.69
C HIS A 109 -6.43 -5.65 11.96
N LEU A 110 -5.27 -4.99 11.84
CA LEU A 110 -4.43 -4.60 12.99
C LEU A 110 -5.07 -3.54 13.90
N PHE A 111 -6.16 -2.94 13.44
CA PHE A 111 -6.92 -1.91 14.14
C PHE A 111 -8.36 -2.34 14.46
N GLY A 112 -8.69 -3.62 14.27
CA GLY A 112 -10.01 -4.18 14.54
C GLY A 112 -11.07 -3.82 13.49
N ILE A 113 -10.64 -3.54 12.25
CA ILE A 113 -11.51 -3.30 11.10
C ILE A 113 -11.41 -4.53 10.19
N ASP A 114 -12.54 -5.02 9.68
CA ASP A 114 -12.58 -6.17 8.78
C ASP A 114 -12.19 -5.74 7.35
N GLY A 115 -10.99 -6.13 6.91
CA GLY A 115 -10.51 -5.82 5.57
C GLY A 115 -11.33 -6.46 4.44
N ALA A 116 -12.13 -7.49 4.71
CA ALA A 116 -12.96 -8.13 3.69
C ALA A 116 -14.30 -7.40 3.44
N PHE A 117 -14.72 -6.50 4.32
CA PHE A 117 -16.05 -5.87 4.26
C PHE A 117 -16.06 -4.37 4.56
N GLU A 118 -15.12 -3.86 5.36
CA GLU A 118 -15.17 -2.49 5.87
C GLU A 118 -14.11 -1.56 5.24
N LEU A 119 -12.98 -2.09 4.76
CA LEU A 119 -11.93 -1.28 4.14
C LEU A 119 -11.07 -2.10 3.17
N SER A 120 -11.12 -1.74 1.89
CA SER A 120 -10.33 -2.37 0.82
C SER A 120 -8.85 -1.95 0.88
N ALA A 121 -8.01 -2.55 0.05
CA ALA A 121 -6.64 -2.09 -0.13
C ALA A 121 -6.59 -0.65 -0.67
N ALA A 122 -7.44 -0.28 -1.64
CA ALA A 122 -7.50 1.09 -2.14
C ALA A 122 -7.93 2.08 -1.04
N GLY A 123 -8.88 1.70 -0.19
CA GLY A 123 -9.23 2.49 1.00
C GLY A 123 -8.07 2.63 1.98
N THR A 124 -7.32 1.55 2.19
CA THR A 124 -6.12 1.53 3.03
C THR A 124 -5.02 2.43 2.47
N VAL A 125 -4.73 2.36 1.17
CA VAL A 125 -3.76 3.24 0.48
C VAL A 125 -4.23 4.69 0.52
N TYR A 126 -5.52 4.95 0.28
CA TYR A 126 -6.09 6.30 0.37
C TYR A 126 -5.86 6.93 1.74
N SER A 127 -6.00 6.14 2.81
CA SER A 127 -5.77 6.63 4.17
C SER A 127 -4.33 7.14 4.39
N VAL A 128 -3.35 6.62 3.64
CA VAL A 128 -1.96 7.10 3.62
C VAL A 128 -1.82 8.30 2.69
N VAL A 129 -2.24 8.16 1.42
CA VAL A 129 -1.94 9.17 0.40
C VAL A 129 -2.60 10.52 0.69
N ARG A 130 -3.73 10.54 1.40
CA ARG A 130 -4.39 11.79 1.85
C ARG A 130 -3.53 12.63 2.80
N HIS A 131 -2.49 12.04 3.42
CA HIS A 131 -1.52 12.73 4.27
C HIS A 131 -0.24 13.13 3.50
N MET A 132 -0.13 12.80 2.21
CA MET A 132 1.02 13.13 1.36
C MET A 132 0.86 14.46 0.60
N GLY A 133 0.04 15.38 1.11
CA GLY A 133 -0.30 16.66 0.48
C GLY A 133 -1.78 16.75 0.09
N GLU A 134 -2.09 17.62 -0.88
CA GLU A 134 -3.45 17.85 -1.38
C GLU A 134 -3.93 16.69 -2.26
N ASN A 135 -4.33 15.59 -1.63
CA ASN A 135 -4.76 14.34 -2.30
C ASN A 135 -6.20 13.93 -1.96
N ALA A 136 -6.98 14.83 -1.34
CA ALA A 136 -8.36 14.56 -0.97
C ALA A 136 -9.28 14.29 -2.19
N ASP A 137 -8.92 14.83 -3.36
CA ASP A 137 -9.61 14.60 -4.64
C ASP A 137 -9.51 13.15 -5.12
N LEU A 138 -8.52 12.37 -4.63
CA LEU A 138 -8.36 10.97 -4.96
C LEU A 138 -9.35 10.04 -4.24
N ALA A 139 -10.19 10.56 -3.34
CA ALA A 139 -11.19 9.76 -2.63
C ALA A 139 -12.12 8.99 -3.58
N GLY A 140 -12.52 9.62 -4.70
CA GLY A 140 -13.36 8.99 -5.70
C GLY A 140 -12.70 7.77 -6.34
N LEU A 141 -11.38 7.83 -6.55
CA LEU A 141 -10.61 6.69 -7.06
C LEU A 141 -10.57 5.56 -6.03
N ALA A 142 -10.36 5.86 -4.75
CA ALA A 142 -10.39 4.85 -3.69
C ALA A 142 -11.71 4.06 -3.63
N LEU A 143 -12.85 4.74 -3.85
CA LEU A 143 -14.16 4.10 -3.93
C LEU A 143 -14.28 3.15 -5.14
N VAL A 144 -13.61 3.43 -6.26
CA VAL A 144 -13.57 2.51 -7.42
C VAL A 144 -12.89 1.19 -7.04
N GLY A 145 -11.80 1.24 -6.28
CA GLY A 145 -11.11 0.04 -5.80
C GLY A 145 -12.01 -0.77 -4.85
N ALA A 146 -12.63 -0.11 -3.87
CA ALA A 146 -13.57 -0.76 -2.96
C ALA A 146 -14.74 -1.44 -3.69
N MET A 147 -15.36 -0.76 -4.67
CA MET A 147 -16.41 -1.37 -5.49
C MET A 147 -15.89 -2.56 -6.32
N GLY A 148 -14.65 -2.47 -6.80
CA GLY A 148 -13.97 -3.55 -7.52
C GLY A 148 -13.74 -4.79 -6.65
N ASP A 149 -13.41 -4.57 -5.38
CA ASP A 149 -13.28 -5.60 -4.35
C ASP A 149 -14.62 -6.08 -3.78
N ARG A 150 -15.74 -5.52 -4.28
CA ARG A 150 -17.12 -5.82 -3.88
C ARG A 150 -17.45 -5.42 -2.43
N GLN A 151 -16.88 -4.30 -1.99
CA GLN A 151 -17.17 -3.65 -0.71
C GLN A 151 -18.15 -2.48 -0.87
#